data_AF-A0A958BBM4-F1
#
_entry.id   AF-A0A958BBM4-F1
#
_cell.length_a   1.000
_cell.length_b   1.000
_cell.length_c   1.000
_cell.angle_alpha   90.00
_cell.angle_beta   90.00
_cell.angle_gamma   90.00
#
_symmetry.space_group_name_H-M   'P 1'
#
loop_
_entity.id
_entity.type
_entity.pdbx_description
1 polymer ?
#
loop_
_entity_poly.entity_id
_entity_poly.type
_entity_poly.pdbx_seq_one_letter_code
_entity_poly.pdbx_strand_id
1 'polypeptide(L)'
;MARNRSNKPRVFCIGWHKTGTSTMGMALLKLGYTVLGARLDTAEQLLAKNKKAVLQLAGDFDALQDVPWAALFQDLDEAYPGSKFILTVRDEMAWLNSASKHFKDSHILLHEWLYKNGVLRGNEDLYL
;
A
#
# COMPACT_ATOMS: atom_id res chain seq x y z
N MET A 1 -17.43 -11.10 17.69
CA MET A 1 -18.55 -11.36 16.74
C MET A 1 -18.00 -11.21 15.33
N ALA A 2 -18.06 -12.25 14.51
CA ALA A 2 -17.61 -12.18 13.12
C ALA A 2 -18.57 -11.26 12.34
N ARG A 3 -18.06 -10.17 11.76
CA ARG A 3 -18.86 -9.33 10.86
C ARG A 3 -19.30 -10.20 9.68
N ASN A 4 -20.61 -10.31 9.46
CA ASN A 4 -21.17 -10.93 8.27
C ASN A 4 -20.81 -10.03 7.08
N ARG A 5 -19.67 -10.30 6.42
CA ARG A 5 -19.19 -9.50 5.31
C ARG A 5 -20.08 -9.76 4.11
N SER A 6 -20.66 -8.71 3.54
CA SER A 6 -21.39 -8.80 2.27
C SER A 6 -20.53 -9.48 1.22
N ASN A 7 -21.15 -10.21 0.29
CA ASN A 7 -20.51 -10.89 -0.85
C ASN A 7 -19.87 -9.93 -1.89
N LYS A 8 -19.44 -8.73 -1.46
CA LYS A 8 -18.84 -7.71 -2.29
C LYS A 8 -17.35 -8.03 -2.49
N PRO A 9 -16.85 -7.99 -3.73
CA PRO A 9 -15.42 -8.04 -4.01
C PRO A 9 -14.66 -6.98 -3.21
N ARG A 10 -13.51 -7.35 -2.67
CA ARG A 10 -12.57 -6.37 -2.10
C ARG A 10 -11.95 -5.54 -3.21
N VAL A 11 -11.53 -4.32 -2.89
CA VAL A 11 -10.92 -3.40 -3.87
C VAL A 11 -9.58 -2.90 -3.38
N PHE A 12 -8.50 -3.28 -4.06
CA PHE A 12 -7.14 -2.90 -3.69
C PHE A 12 -6.60 -1.87 -4.68
N CYS A 13 -6.40 -0.64 -4.20
CA CYS A 13 -5.65 0.38 -4.93
C CYS A 13 -4.15 0.11 -4.75
N ILE A 14 -3.56 -0.46 -5.79
CA ILE A 14 -2.15 -0.87 -5.85
C ILE A 14 -1.26 0.20 -6.50
N GLY A 15 -1.75 1.43 -6.54
CA GLY A 15 -0.89 2.57 -6.83
C GLY A 15 0.18 2.70 -5.76
N TRP A 16 1.40 3.01 -6.20
CA TRP A 16 2.47 3.32 -5.28
C TRP A 16 2.21 4.64 -4.54
N HIS A 17 2.92 4.92 -3.44
CA HIS A 17 2.75 6.20 -2.74
C HIS A 17 2.90 7.37 -3.72
N LYS A 18 2.22 8.48 -3.45
CA LYS A 18 2.28 9.70 -4.29
C LYS A 18 1.74 9.52 -5.73
N THR A 19 0.95 8.48 -6.02
CA THR A 19 0.25 8.31 -7.32
C THR A 19 -1.24 8.65 -7.28
N GLY A 20 -1.74 9.23 -6.16
CA GLY A 20 -3.16 9.57 -5.99
C GLY A 20 -3.94 8.55 -5.13
N THR A 21 -3.23 7.65 -4.46
CA THR A 21 -3.76 6.65 -3.52
C THR A 21 -4.72 7.27 -2.50
N SER A 22 -4.33 8.36 -1.82
CA SER A 22 -5.19 8.99 -0.80
C SER A 22 -6.53 9.47 -1.36
N THR A 23 -6.54 10.03 -2.57
CA THR A 23 -7.78 10.44 -3.27
C THR A 23 -8.64 9.22 -3.58
N MET A 24 -8.03 8.13 -4.06
CA MET A 24 -8.74 6.87 -4.30
C MET A 24 -9.33 6.30 -3.02
N GLY A 25 -8.58 6.32 -1.91
CA GLY A 25 -9.07 5.91 -0.59
C GLY A 25 -10.30 6.71 -0.15
N MET A 26 -10.27 8.04 -0.33
CA MET A 26 -11.42 8.90 -0.02
C MET A 26 -12.63 8.60 -0.92
N ALA A 27 -12.42 8.32 -2.20
CA ALA A 27 -13.50 7.92 -3.11
C ALA A 27 -14.16 6.60 -2.66
N LEU A 28 -13.35 5.60 -2.29
CA LEU A 28 -13.83 4.30 -1.81
C LEU A 28 -14.59 4.43 -0.47
N LEU A 29 -14.10 5.26 0.46
CA LEU A 29 -14.82 5.58 1.69
C LEU A 29 -16.21 6.19 1.38
N LYS A 30 -16.30 7.13 0.43
CA LYS A 30 -17.59 7.73 0.02
C LYS A 30 -18.54 6.72 -0.63
N LEU A 31 -18.00 5.68 -1.27
CA LEU A 31 -18.78 4.57 -1.85
C LEU A 31 -19.18 3.51 -0.81
N GLY A 32 -18.84 3.70 0.46
CA GLY A 32 -19.24 2.82 1.57
C GLY A 32 -18.31 1.64 1.83
N TYR A 33 -17.09 1.66 1.29
CA TYR A 33 -16.06 0.67 1.63
C TYR A 33 -15.38 1.03 2.95
N THR A 34 -15.01 0.03 3.75
CA THR A 34 -13.98 0.23 4.78
C THR A 34 -12.60 0.24 4.12
N VAL A 35 -11.80 1.28 4.37
CA VAL A 35 -10.50 1.47 3.70
C VAL A 35 -9.36 1.44 4.71
N LEU A 36 -8.31 0.68 4.41
CA LEU A 36 -7.02 0.75 5.09
C LEU A 36 -5.98 1.41 4.19
N GLY A 37 -5.37 2.48 4.68
CA GLY A 37 -4.30 3.20 3.97
C GLY A 37 -2.92 2.59 4.20
N ALA A 38 -1.89 3.42 3.97
CA ALA A 38 -0.51 3.03 4.19
C ALA A 38 -0.26 2.54 5.62
N ARG A 39 0.59 1.50 5.76
CA ARG A 39 0.95 0.92 7.06
C ARG A 39 2.46 0.80 7.22
N LEU A 40 3.07 1.80 7.86
CA LEU A 40 4.51 1.80 8.16
C LEU A 40 4.85 0.82 9.29
N ASP A 41 3.90 0.55 10.18
CA ASP A 41 4.01 -0.33 11.33
C ASP A 41 4.06 -1.83 10.97
N THR A 42 3.88 -2.19 9.70
CA THR A 42 4.06 -3.56 9.22
C THR A 42 5.51 -3.87 8.79
N ALA A 43 6.40 -2.87 8.80
CA ALA A 43 7.75 -3.00 8.24
C ALA A 43 8.58 -4.09 8.93
N GLU A 44 8.54 -4.18 10.25
CA GLU A 44 9.30 -5.17 11.02
C GLU A 44 8.86 -6.60 10.66
N GLN A 45 7.56 -6.85 10.57
CA GLN A 45 7.01 -8.15 10.20
C GLN A 45 7.40 -8.52 8.77
N LEU A 46 7.37 -7.56 7.84
CA LEU A 46 7.73 -7.77 6.45
C LEU A 46 9.23 -8.07 6.28
N LEU A 47 10.09 -7.35 6.99
CA LEU A 47 11.54 -7.62 7.06
C LEU A 47 11.83 -9.00 7.66
N ALA A 48 11.08 -9.39 8.69
CA ALA A 48 11.14 -10.72 9.29
C ALA A 48 10.47 -11.83 8.44
N LYS A 49 10.04 -11.52 7.21
CA LYS A 49 9.33 -12.43 6.29
C LYS A 49 8.02 -13.00 6.84
N ASN A 50 7.43 -12.34 7.83
CA ASN A 50 6.15 -12.71 8.42
C ASN A 50 4.99 -11.98 7.70
N LYS A 51 4.77 -12.31 6.42
CA LYS A 51 3.67 -11.75 5.62
C LYS A 51 2.29 -12.16 6.14
N LYS A 52 2.17 -13.32 6.79
CA LYS A 52 0.89 -13.89 7.21
C LYS A 52 0.09 -12.95 8.12
N ALA A 53 0.74 -12.35 9.12
CA ALA A 53 0.08 -11.40 10.03
C ALA A 53 -0.37 -10.13 9.29
N VAL A 54 0.45 -9.64 8.35
CA VAL A 54 0.16 -8.45 7.54
C VAL A 54 -1.03 -8.70 6.61
N LEU A 55 -1.11 -9.88 5.99
CA LEU A 55 -2.26 -10.28 5.18
C LEU A 55 -3.52 -10.42 6.02
N GLN A 56 -3.45 -11.05 7.20
CA GLN A 56 -4.61 -11.15 8.11
C GLN A 56 -5.19 -9.78 8.46
N LEU A 57 -4.33 -8.78 8.73
CA LEU A 57 -4.75 -7.39 8.95
C LEU A 57 -5.44 -6.78 7.71
N ALA A 58 -4.92 -7.01 6.50
CA ALA A 58 -5.59 -6.62 5.26
C ALA A 58 -6.99 -7.25 5.15
N GLY A 59 -7.11 -8.48 5.64
CA GLY A 59 -8.36 -9.21 5.82
C GLY A 59 -9.43 -8.44 6.57
N ASP A 60 -9.10 -7.42 7.37
CA ASP A 60 -10.06 -6.68 8.17
C ASP A 60 -10.84 -5.59 7.42
N PHE A 61 -10.45 -5.24 6.19
CA PHE A 61 -10.99 -4.09 5.44
C PHE A 61 -11.50 -4.47 4.04
N ASP A 62 -12.49 -3.76 3.53
CA ASP A 62 -13.06 -4.04 2.19
C ASP A 62 -12.17 -3.49 1.07
N ALA A 63 -11.36 -2.48 1.37
CA ALA A 63 -10.44 -1.86 0.45
C ALA A 63 -9.12 -1.49 1.11
N LEU A 64 -8.06 -1.52 0.29
CA LEU A 64 -6.69 -1.19 0.69
C LEU A 64 -6.14 -0.15 -0.29
N GLN A 65 -5.27 0.73 0.17
CA GLN A 65 -4.57 1.67 -0.70
C GLN A 65 -3.17 1.99 -0.19
N ASP A 66 -2.25 2.24 -1.12
CA ASP A 66 -0.84 2.59 -0.84
C ASP A 66 0.01 1.39 -0.34
N VAL A 67 1.25 1.65 0.09
CA VAL A 67 2.20 0.63 0.58
C VAL A 67 1.94 0.25 2.04
N PRO A 68 2.10 -1.04 2.43
CA PRO A 68 2.74 -2.13 1.68
C PRO A 68 1.81 -2.85 0.68
N TRP A 69 0.52 -2.55 0.65
CA TRP A 69 -0.48 -3.35 -0.07
C TRP A 69 -0.19 -3.45 -1.56
N ALA A 70 0.25 -2.34 -2.17
CA ALA A 70 0.71 -2.33 -3.56
C ALA A 70 1.82 -3.38 -3.83
N ALA A 71 2.78 -3.51 -2.91
CA ALA A 71 3.88 -4.48 -3.02
C ALA A 71 3.46 -5.93 -2.69
N LEU A 72 2.31 -6.10 -2.06
CA LEU A 72 1.75 -7.40 -1.66
C LEU A 72 0.58 -7.83 -2.55
N PHE A 73 0.38 -7.21 -3.72
CA PHE A 73 -0.85 -7.43 -4.51
C PHE A 73 -1.06 -8.90 -4.93
N GLN A 74 0.02 -9.65 -5.21
CA GLN A 74 -0.06 -11.07 -5.55
C GLN A 74 -0.46 -11.91 -4.34
N ASP A 75 0.21 -11.68 -3.19
CA ASP A 75 -0.14 -12.35 -1.94
C ASP A 75 -1.61 -12.05 -1.54
N LEU A 76 -2.09 -10.84 -1.83
CA LEU A 76 -3.47 -10.41 -1.60
C LEU A 76 -4.47 -11.06 -2.57
N ASP A 77 -4.11 -11.26 -3.84
CA ASP A 77 -4.95 -11.95 -4.83
C ASP A 77 -5.14 -13.43 -4.44
N GLU A 78 -4.06 -14.08 -4.02
CA GLU A 78 -4.09 -15.45 -3.51
C GLU A 78 -4.89 -15.57 -2.21
N ALA A 79 -4.68 -14.67 -1.25
CA ALA A 79 -5.34 -14.71 0.05
C ALA A 79 -6.83 -14.31 -0.01
N TYR A 80 -7.21 -13.46 -0.98
CA TYR A 80 -8.56 -12.95 -1.13
C TYR A 80 -9.05 -13.07 -2.59
N PRO A 81 -9.36 -14.29 -3.06
CA PRO A 81 -9.84 -14.52 -4.42
C PRO A 81 -11.08 -13.71 -4.77
N GLY A 82 -11.14 -13.25 -6.03
CA GLY A 82 -12.24 -12.42 -6.52
C GLY A 82 -12.12 -10.94 -6.16
N SER A 83 -11.00 -10.52 -5.57
CA SER A 83 -10.66 -9.10 -5.37
C SER A 83 -10.49 -8.37 -6.71
N LYS A 84 -10.69 -7.04 -6.70
CA LYS A 84 -10.46 -6.15 -7.83
C LYS A 84 -9.30 -5.22 -7.53
N PHE A 85 -8.53 -4.88 -8.56
CA PHE A 85 -7.33 -4.06 -8.42
C PHE A 85 -7.46 -2.76 -9.22
N ILE A 86 -6.99 -1.66 -8.63
CA ILE A 86 -6.92 -0.34 -9.25
C ILE A 86 -5.46 0.10 -9.21
N LEU A 87 -4.84 0.25 -10.38
CA LEU A 87 -3.49 0.81 -10.49
C LEU A 87 -3.57 2.29 -10.82
N THR A 88 -3.14 3.15 -9.89
CA THR A 88 -2.91 4.56 -10.16
C THR A 88 -1.45 4.78 -10.52
N VAL A 89 -1.20 5.53 -11.59
CA VAL A 89 0.15 5.78 -12.12
C VAL A 89 0.46 7.28 -12.14
N ARG A 90 1.74 7.60 -12.19
CA ARG A 90 2.25 8.97 -12.30
C ARG A 90 3.54 8.95 -13.11
N ASP A 91 3.80 10.02 -13.85
CA ASP A 91 5.12 10.26 -14.45
C ASP A 91 6.22 10.15 -13.38
N GLU A 92 7.31 9.46 -13.72
CA GLU A 92 8.40 9.11 -12.78
C GLU A 92 9.04 10.35 -12.17
N MET A 93 9.32 11.37 -12.97
CA MET A 93 9.94 12.61 -12.48
C MET A 93 8.97 13.42 -11.62
N ALA A 94 7.70 13.48 -12.00
CA ALA A 94 6.66 14.10 -11.19
C ALA A 94 6.45 13.34 -9.86
N TRP A 95 6.57 12.02 -9.88
CA TRP A 95 6.53 11.17 -8.70
C TRP A 95 7.73 11.44 -7.79
N LEU A 96 8.95 11.40 -8.32
CA LEU A 96 10.18 11.62 -7.56
C LEU A 96 10.19 12.99 -6.90
N ASN A 97 9.74 14.03 -7.62
CA ASN A 97 9.56 15.36 -7.05
C ASN A 97 8.54 15.39 -5.91
N SER A 98 7.44 14.64 -6.03
CA SER A 98 6.41 14.57 -5.00
C SER A 98 6.83 13.73 -3.79
N ALA A 99 7.58 12.65 -4.00
CA ALA A 99 8.18 11.80 -2.98
C ALA A 99 9.25 12.57 -2.21
N SER A 100 10.13 13.27 -2.94
CA SER A 100 11.19 14.09 -2.36
C SER A 100 10.66 15.18 -1.45
N LYS A 101 9.59 15.88 -1.85
CA LYS A 101 8.92 16.88 -0.99
C LYS A 101 8.30 16.27 0.26
N HIS A 102 7.98 14.98 0.25
CA HIS A 102 7.24 14.34 1.33
C HIS A 102 8.16 13.66 2.36
N PHE A 103 9.20 12.95 1.92
CA PHE A 103 10.00 12.10 2.81
C PHE A 103 11.49 11.96 2.40
N LYS A 104 12.06 12.86 1.59
CA LYS A 104 13.46 12.72 1.12
C LYS A 104 14.49 12.45 2.22
N ASP A 105 14.30 13.07 3.39
CA ASP A 105 15.24 13.04 4.52
C ASP A 105 14.79 12.08 5.63
N SER A 106 13.60 11.51 5.51
CA SER A 106 13.04 10.63 6.53
C SER A 106 13.57 9.22 6.35
N HIS A 107 14.05 8.63 7.43
CA HIS A 107 14.33 7.21 7.47
C HIS A 107 13.04 6.43 7.71
N ILE A 108 12.60 5.66 6.72
CA ILE A 108 11.36 4.88 6.80
C ILE A 108 11.71 3.39 6.70
N LEU A 109 11.48 2.64 7.77
CA LEU A 109 11.81 1.21 7.81
C LEU A 109 11.08 0.40 6.73
N LEU A 110 9.84 0.78 6.40
CA LEU A 110 9.12 0.16 5.29
C LEU A 110 9.84 0.35 3.96
N HIS A 111 10.53 1.47 3.76
CA HIS A 111 11.28 1.74 2.54
C HIS A 111 12.55 0.88 2.46
N GLU A 112 13.17 0.49 3.57
CA GLU A 112 14.22 -0.53 3.54
C GLU A 112 13.69 -1.85 2.97
N TRP A 113 12.49 -2.27 3.37
CA TRP A 113 11.88 -3.47 2.83
C TRP A 113 11.55 -3.34 1.33
N LEU A 114 11.05 -2.18 0.90
CA LEU A 114 10.64 -1.93 -0.48
C LEU A 114 11.83 -1.72 -1.44
N TYR A 115 12.78 -0.88 -1.06
CA TYR A 115 13.82 -0.34 -1.93
C TYR A 115 15.23 -0.71 -1.49
N LYS A 116 15.37 -1.51 -0.43
CA LYS A 116 16.65 -1.84 0.22
C LYS A 116 17.34 -0.63 0.87
N ASN A 117 16.68 0.53 0.92
CA ASN A 117 17.16 1.73 1.60
C ASN A 117 16.02 2.57 2.16
N GLY A 118 16.13 2.96 3.44
CA GLY A 118 15.10 3.72 4.14
C GLY A 118 15.06 5.22 3.82
N VAL A 119 16.06 5.77 3.11
CA VAL A 119 16.19 7.20 2.80
C VAL A 119 16.18 7.42 1.29
N LEU A 120 15.35 8.35 0.80
CA LEU A 120 15.29 8.67 -0.63
C LEU A 120 16.43 9.58 -1.09
N ARG A 121 16.81 10.61 -0.32
CA ARG A 121 17.85 11.57 -0.75
C ARG A 121 19.17 10.84 -1.01
N GLY A 122 19.69 11.00 -2.22
CA GLY A 122 20.95 10.37 -2.66
C GLY A 122 20.81 8.89 -3.01
N ASN A 123 19.59 8.34 -2.98
CA ASN A 123 19.28 6.96 -3.37
C ASN A 123 18.13 6.93 -4.39
N GLU A 124 17.96 7.99 -5.19
CA GLU A 124 16.84 8.14 -6.12
C GLU A 124 16.74 6.97 -7.11
N ASP A 125 17.86 6.41 -7.54
CA ASP A 125 17.93 5.23 -8.44
C ASP A 125 17.40 3.94 -7.80
N LEU A 126 17.31 3.85 -6.46
CA LEU A 126 16.69 2.70 -5.78
C LEU A 126 15.16 2.82 -5.72
N TYR A 127 14.64 4.03 -5.93
CA TYR A 127 13.23 4.38 -5.79
C TYR A 127 12.50 4.44 -7.14
N LEU A 128 13.23 4.45 -8.26
CA LEU A 128 12.75 4.37 -9.64
C LEU A 128 12.94 2.95 -10.19
#